data_AF-A0A5N8Z5Y3-F1
#
_entry.id   AF-A0A5N8Z5Y3-F1
#
_cell.length_a   1.000
_cell.length_b   1.000
_cell.length_c   1.000
_cell.angle_alpha   90.00
_cell.angle_beta   90.00
_cell.angle_gamma   90.00
#
_symmetry.space_group_name_H-M   'P 1'
#
loop_
_entity.id
_entity.type
_entity.pdbx_description
1 polymer ?
#
loop_
_entity_poly.entity_id
_entity_poly.type
_entity_poly.pdbx_seq_one_letter_code
_entity_poly.pdbx_strand_id
1 'polypeptide(L)'
;MAFSTSIFPFISKKTDVGNQTYGYLALKYSFFLIVPLSLIGVLNPSALLNLLFPVEYQEASIVLAVISCATLMQVLAQVMGTVFQAEGRPVTPAVSWATAALIQILLIVPLTRLWGMEGAAISSLIASFVLLASLMFYYQKEFHLRLNWLWVFKVIVVGIICGSILLVFPNSSRALFFIALVISSVAYLVLLLMFNLISSRDIDILSAGLPKHRLSEALIYAAKVTSSVFGLKEPSSVISGSISSAEIPARQNKLPLYDLNAKLTERLSNSRLGQYILLKFVNRSLFVLLSSLVTLGVIVGLPDLWDWTFGPILLTGSWVLIASLLYRWSNGLAFAIAIVLLGIVVGLLIMDKRDLAENVGIAAFYYLSLGISLSFLRLILRGTSIGNY
;
A
#
# COMPACT_ATOMS: atom_id res chain seq x y z
N MET A 1 -0.11 0.15 -2.83
CA MET A 1 0.01 1.41 -3.60
C MET A 1 -0.88 1.47 -4.85
N ALA A 2 -0.62 0.71 -5.92
CA ALA A 2 -1.37 0.85 -7.18
C ALA A 2 -2.89 0.63 -7.02
N PHE A 3 -3.29 -0.37 -6.23
CA PHE A 3 -4.68 -0.67 -5.96
C PHE A 3 -5.39 0.42 -5.13
N SER A 4 -4.71 0.97 -4.12
CA SER A 4 -5.29 2.03 -3.29
C SER A 4 -5.47 3.33 -4.09
N THR A 5 -4.57 3.64 -5.02
CA THR A 5 -4.68 4.81 -5.89
C THR A 5 -5.80 4.69 -6.92
N SER A 6 -6.07 3.48 -7.44
CA SER A 6 -7.15 3.29 -8.43
C SER A 6 -8.53 3.32 -7.78
N ILE A 7 -8.65 2.89 -6.52
CA ILE A 7 -9.91 2.87 -5.78
C ILE A 7 -10.29 4.23 -5.20
N PHE A 8 -9.31 5.07 -4.87
CA PHE A 8 -9.55 6.34 -4.18
C PHE A 8 -10.67 7.21 -4.81
N PRO A 9 -10.73 7.43 -6.15
CA PRO A 9 -11.80 8.22 -6.76
C PRO A 9 -13.19 7.60 -6.58
N PHE A 10 -13.29 6.28 -6.54
CA PHE A 10 -14.56 5.56 -6.37
C PHE A 10 -15.11 5.69 -4.95
N ILE A 11 -14.24 5.66 -3.94
CA ILE A 11 -14.62 5.91 -2.55
C ILE A 11 -15.11 7.35 -2.43
N SER A 12 -14.27 8.31 -2.82
CA SER A 12 -14.55 9.75 -2.67
C SER A 12 -15.86 10.19 -3.36
N LYS A 13 -16.19 9.66 -4.54
CA LYS A 13 -17.43 10.02 -5.27
C LYS A 13 -18.72 9.52 -4.59
N LYS A 14 -18.63 8.48 -3.76
CA LYS A 14 -19.79 7.76 -3.21
C LYS A 14 -19.96 7.94 -1.69
N THR A 15 -19.01 8.61 -1.04
CA THR A 15 -19.04 8.93 0.39
C THR A 15 -20.30 9.71 0.81
N ASP A 16 -20.83 10.58 -0.06
CA ASP A 16 -22.02 11.41 0.23
C ASP A 16 -23.30 10.61 0.55
N VAL A 17 -23.36 9.32 0.21
CA VAL A 17 -24.56 8.49 0.41
C VAL A 17 -24.50 7.68 1.72
N GLY A 18 -23.51 7.93 2.58
CA GLY A 18 -23.32 7.19 3.85
C GLY A 18 -23.05 5.69 3.66
N ASN A 19 -22.80 5.26 2.43
CA ASN A 19 -22.74 3.85 2.08
C ASN A 19 -21.28 3.38 2.04
N GLN A 20 -20.81 2.92 3.20
CA GLN A 20 -19.43 2.49 3.46
C GLN A 20 -19.02 1.18 2.73
N THR A 21 -19.88 0.69 1.85
CA THR A 21 -19.67 -0.54 1.06
C THR A 21 -18.35 -0.51 0.29
N TYR A 22 -17.92 0.64 -0.24
CA TYR A 22 -16.69 0.72 -1.05
C TYR A 22 -15.41 0.57 -0.22
N GLY A 23 -15.38 1.08 1.01
CA GLY A 23 -14.25 0.89 1.92
C GLY A 23 -14.07 -0.59 2.28
N TYR A 24 -15.18 -1.28 2.56
CA TYR A 24 -15.17 -2.72 2.79
C TYR A 24 -14.69 -3.50 1.56
N LEU A 25 -15.19 -3.18 0.37
CA LEU A 25 -14.76 -3.83 -0.88
C LEU A 25 -13.26 -3.61 -1.14
N ALA A 26 -12.77 -2.39 -0.93
CA ALA A 26 -11.35 -2.08 -1.06
C ALA A 26 -10.50 -2.95 -0.12
N LEU A 27 -10.92 -3.07 1.15
CA LEU A 27 -10.25 -3.92 2.12
C LEU A 27 -10.32 -5.40 1.72
N LYS A 28 -11.50 -5.86 1.31
CA LYS A 28 -11.78 -7.24 0.87
C LYS A 28 -10.83 -7.66 -0.26
N TYR A 29 -10.78 -6.88 -1.33
CA TYR A 29 -9.95 -7.18 -2.50
C TYR A 29 -8.46 -7.01 -2.23
N SER A 30 -8.09 -6.04 -1.40
CA SER A 30 -6.70 -5.91 -0.96
C SER A 30 -6.27 -7.18 -0.22
N PHE A 31 -7.11 -7.68 0.69
CA PHE A 31 -6.84 -8.91 1.43
C PHE A 31 -6.67 -10.12 0.49
N PHE A 32 -7.53 -10.26 -0.53
CA PHE A 32 -7.38 -11.32 -1.55
C PHE A 32 -6.07 -11.25 -2.34
N LEU A 33 -5.57 -10.04 -2.61
CA LEU A 33 -4.34 -9.89 -3.40
C LEU A 33 -3.08 -10.05 -2.54
N ILE A 34 -3.08 -9.48 -1.33
CA ILE A 34 -1.87 -9.36 -0.51
C ILE A 34 -1.60 -10.62 0.29
N VAL A 35 -2.63 -11.28 0.82
CA VAL A 35 -2.47 -12.50 1.64
C VAL A 35 -1.68 -13.58 0.91
N PRO A 36 -2.04 -14.03 -0.31
CA PRO A 36 -1.28 -15.08 -0.99
C PRO A 36 0.17 -14.63 -1.25
N LEU A 37 0.40 -13.39 -1.69
CA LEU A 37 1.74 -12.87 -1.94
C LEU A 37 2.62 -12.87 -0.68
N SER A 38 2.07 -12.42 0.45
CA SER A 38 2.80 -12.42 1.73
C SER A 38 3.06 -13.84 2.24
N LEU A 39 2.10 -14.76 2.10
CA LEU A 39 2.26 -16.14 2.54
C LEU A 39 3.34 -16.88 1.76
N ILE A 40 3.54 -16.59 0.47
CA ILE A 40 4.65 -17.14 -0.31
C ILE A 40 6.00 -16.76 0.33
N GLY A 41 6.17 -15.48 0.69
CA GLY A 41 7.39 -14.99 1.34
C GLY A 41 7.60 -15.55 2.75
N VAL A 42 6.51 -15.87 3.47
CA VAL A 42 6.59 -16.48 4.81
C VAL A 42 6.90 -17.98 4.75
N LEU A 43 6.24 -18.72 3.85
CA LEU A 43 6.35 -20.17 3.80
C LEU A 43 7.61 -20.66 3.09
N ASN A 44 8.07 -19.93 2.06
CA ASN A 44 9.26 -20.31 1.29
C ASN A 44 10.12 -19.08 0.92
N PRO A 45 10.67 -18.38 1.92
CA PRO A 45 11.48 -17.18 1.70
C PRO A 45 12.71 -17.47 0.83
N SER A 46 13.38 -18.61 1.04
CA SER A 46 14.60 -18.99 0.31
C SER A 46 14.38 -19.13 -1.19
N ALA A 47 13.28 -19.77 -1.61
CA ALA A 47 12.95 -19.90 -3.03
C ALA A 47 12.56 -18.56 -3.66
N LEU A 48 11.79 -17.73 -2.93
CA LEU A 48 11.45 -16.37 -3.37
C LEU A 48 12.72 -15.51 -3.55
N LEU A 49 13.68 -15.65 -2.63
CA LEU A 49 14.95 -14.94 -2.68
C LEU A 49 15.82 -15.44 -3.85
N ASN A 50 15.95 -16.75 -4.04
CA ASN A 50 16.69 -17.37 -5.17
C ASN A 50 16.13 -17.03 -6.55
N LEU A 51 14.83 -16.70 -6.63
CA LEU A 51 14.20 -16.25 -7.86
C LEU A 51 14.77 -14.90 -8.32
N LEU A 52 15.02 -13.99 -7.37
CA LEU A 52 15.39 -12.60 -7.63
C LEU A 52 16.89 -12.34 -7.50
N PHE A 53 17.56 -13.09 -6.62
CA PHE A 53 18.94 -12.87 -6.23
C PHE A 53 19.78 -14.16 -6.39
N PRO A 54 21.11 -14.05 -6.43
CA PRO A 54 21.99 -15.21 -6.41
C PRO A 54 22.08 -15.80 -4.99
N VAL A 55 22.72 -16.98 -4.87
CA VAL A 55 22.63 -17.86 -3.69
C VAL A 55 23.31 -17.26 -2.44
N GLU A 56 24.21 -16.30 -2.62
CA GLU A 56 24.94 -15.63 -1.53
C GLU A 56 24.01 -14.87 -0.58
N TYR A 57 22.80 -14.50 -1.04
CA TYR A 57 21.82 -13.78 -0.22
C TYR A 57 20.90 -14.70 0.59
N GLN A 58 21.12 -16.02 0.59
CA GLN A 58 20.25 -16.97 1.29
C GLN A 58 20.19 -16.78 2.81
N GLU A 59 21.22 -16.20 3.42
CA GLU A 59 21.21 -15.85 4.83
C GLU A 59 20.11 -14.83 5.18
N ALA A 60 19.66 -14.00 4.24
CA ALA A 60 18.58 -13.05 4.43
C ALA A 60 17.17 -13.66 4.31
N SER A 61 17.04 -14.98 4.13
CA SER A 61 15.75 -15.66 3.99
C SER A 61 14.86 -15.49 5.23
N ILE A 62 15.42 -15.61 6.43
CA ILE A 62 14.66 -15.41 7.69
C ILE A 62 14.15 -13.96 7.78
N VAL A 63 15.01 -12.99 7.46
CA VAL A 63 14.68 -11.56 7.42
C VAL A 63 13.53 -11.32 6.44
N LEU A 64 13.57 -11.93 5.25
CA LEU A 64 12.51 -11.83 4.24
C LEU A 64 11.18 -12.41 4.71
N ALA A 65 11.18 -13.52 5.43
CA ALA A 65 9.96 -14.11 5.99
C ALA A 65 9.29 -13.16 6.99
N VAL A 66 10.07 -12.59 7.91
CA VAL A 66 9.58 -11.64 8.91
C VAL A 66 9.04 -10.36 8.25
N ILE A 67 9.76 -9.83 7.25
CA ILE A 67 9.33 -8.64 6.50
C ILE A 67 8.07 -8.95 5.67
N SER A 68 7.89 -10.17 5.15
CA SER A 68 6.68 -10.56 4.42
C SER A 68 5.43 -10.48 5.30
N CYS A 69 5.53 -10.88 6.58
CA CYS A 69 4.47 -10.65 7.57
C CYS A 69 4.24 -9.14 7.83
N ALA A 70 5.31 -8.37 8.00
CA ALA A 70 5.21 -6.93 8.28
C ALA A 70 4.52 -6.18 7.12
N THR A 71 4.92 -6.49 5.88
CA THR A 71 4.37 -5.89 4.66
C THR A 71 2.90 -6.23 4.47
N LEU A 72 2.44 -7.45 4.78
CA LEU A 72 1.00 -7.77 4.81
C LEU A 72 0.23 -6.79 5.68
N MET A 73 0.68 -6.59 6.92
CA MET A 73 0.01 -5.70 7.87
C MET A 73 0.06 -4.24 7.41
N GLN A 74 1.22 -3.81 6.90
CA GLN A 74 1.44 -2.45 6.43
C GLN A 74 0.57 -2.12 5.21
N VAL A 75 0.40 -3.02 4.25
CA VAL A 75 -0.45 -2.75 3.08
C VAL A 75 -1.93 -2.73 3.47
N LEU A 76 -2.37 -3.57 4.41
CA LEU A 76 -3.74 -3.49 4.94
C LEU A 76 -3.98 -2.17 5.66
N ALA A 77 -3.03 -1.73 6.49
CA ALA A 77 -3.05 -0.41 7.11
C ALA A 77 -3.08 0.72 6.07
N GLN A 78 -2.30 0.60 4.99
CA GLN A 78 -2.29 1.59 3.90
C GLN A 78 -3.69 1.71 3.27
N VAL A 79 -4.35 0.59 2.98
CA VAL A 79 -5.69 0.58 2.39
C VAL A 79 -6.70 1.24 3.33
N MET A 80 -6.71 0.88 4.61
CA MET A 80 -7.55 1.57 5.62
C MET A 80 -7.26 3.06 5.67
N GLY A 81 -5.99 3.45 5.65
CA GLY A 81 -5.58 4.85 5.62
C GLY A 81 -6.10 5.60 4.40
N THR A 82 -6.14 4.96 3.23
CA THR A 82 -6.74 5.57 2.03
C THR A 82 -8.26 5.72 2.13
N VAL A 83 -8.95 4.82 2.85
CA VAL A 83 -10.38 4.99 3.15
C VAL A 83 -10.59 6.21 4.04
N PHE A 84 -9.83 6.35 5.14
CA PHE A 84 -9.90 7.54 6.01
C PHE A 84 -9.60 8.85 5.25
N GLN A 85 -8.60 8.84 4.36
CA GLN A 85 -8.27 10.00 3.54
C GLN A 85 -9.39 10.35 2.56
N ALA A 86 -10.03 9.36 1.94
CA ALA A 86 -11.14 9.58 1.02
C ALA A 86 -12.38 10.16 1.72
N GLU A 87 -12.55 9.85 3.00
CA GLU A 87 -13.61 10.37 3.89
C GLU A 87 -13.27 11.75 4.50
N GLY A 88 -12.16 12.37 4.09
CA GLY A 88 -11.75 13.68 4.61
C GLY A 88 -11.20 13.66 6.03
N ARG A 89 -10.77 12.50 6.54
CA ARG A 89 -10.17 12.32 7.87
C ARG A 89 -8.69 11.91 7.80
N PRO A 90 -7.80 12.74 7.23
CA PRO A 90 -6.38 12.39 7.08
C PRO A 90 -5.61 12.37 8.41
N VAL A 91 -6.14 12.98 9.46
CA VAL A 91 -5.46 13.07 10.77
C VAL A 91 -5.32 11.69 11.42
N THR A 92 -6.37 10.86 11.39
CA THR A 92 -6.36 9.52 11.98
C THR A 92 -5.23 8.65 11.44
N PRO A 93 -5.08 8.43 10.11
CA PRO A 93 -3.95 7.68 9.60
C PRO A 93 -2.62 8.38 9.87
N ALA A 94 -2.53 9.71 9.80
CA ALA A 94 -1.27 10.41 10.08
C ALA A 94 -0.76 10.13 11.51
N VAL A 95 -1.65 10.18 12.51
CA VAL A 95 -1.30 9.87 13.91
C VAL A 95 -0.91 8.40 14.10
N SER A 96 -1.64 7.47 13.46
CA SER A 96 -1.30 6.04 13.49
C SER A 96 0.07 5.75 12.87
N TRP A 97 0.39 6.36 11.72
CA TRP A 97 1.71 6.24 11.08
C TRP A 97 2.83 6.85 11.92
N ALA A 98 2.61 8.02 12.53
CA ALA A 98 3.58 8.65 13.42
C ALA A 98 3.87 7.78 14.64
N THR A 99 2.82 7.21 15.25
CA THR A 99 2.96 6.28 16.39
C THR A 99 3.76 5.04 16.00
N ALA A 100 3.45 4.43 14.86
CA ALA A 100 4.17 3.26 14.37
C ALA A 100 5.65 3.56 14.07
N ALA A 101 5.95 4.70 13.45
CA ALA A 101 7.31 5.14 13.18
C ALA A 101 8.10 5.37 14.48
N LEU A 102 7.50 5.99 15.48
CA LEU A 102 8.11 6.18 16.80
C LEU A 102 8.47 4.83 17.44
N ILE A 103 7.53 3.87 17.42
CA ILE A 103 7.76 2.52 17.95
C ILE A 103 8.89 1.82 17.19
N GLN A 104 8.92 1.93 15.86
CA GLN A 104 9.98 1.37 15.05
C GLN A 104 11.35 1.94 15.44
N ILE A 105 11.47 3.26 15.60
CA ILE A 105 12.71 3.92 16.00
C ILE A 105 13.15 3.47 17.40
N LEU A 106 12.22 3.36 18.34
CA LEU A 106 12.52 2.92 19.70
C LEU A 106 12.99 1.46 19.75
N LEU A 107 12.45 0.60 18.87
CA LEU A 107 12.77 -0.83 18.86
C LEU A 107 13.96 -1.18 17.98
N ILE A 108 14.20 -0.46 16.87
CA ILE A 108 15.23 -0.85 15.89
C ILE A 108 16.62 -0.86 16.52
N VAL A 109 16.96 0.11 17.37
CA VAL A 109 18.29 0.22 18.01
C VAL A 109 18.59 -0.98 18.93
N PRO A 110 17.78 -1.27 19.97
CA PRO A 110 18.06 -2.40 20.85
C PRO A 110 17.96 -3.76 20.13
N LEU A 111 16.97 -3.93 19.24
CA LEU A 111 16.79 -5.22 18.56
C LEU A 111 17.90 -5.49 17.55
N THR A 112 18.37 -4.48 16.81
CA THR A 112 19.50 -4.66 15.87
C THR A 112 20.79 -4.99 16.61
N ARG A 113 20.99 -4.44 17.81
CA ARG A 113 22.17 -4.77 18.63
C ARG A 113 22.15 -6.22 19.13
N LEU A 114 20.97 -6.78 19.41
CA LEU A 114 20.81 -8.13 19.94
C LEU A 114 20.75 -9.20 18.84
N TRP A 115 20.07 -8.91 17.72
CA TRP A 115 19.74 -9.89 16.68
C TRP A 115 20.16 -9.47 15.25
N GLY A 116 20.95 -8.40 15.11
CA GLY A 116 21.41 -7.94 13.80
C GLY A 116 20.25 -7.58 12.86
N MET A 117 20.32 -8.06 11.61
CA MET A 117 19.32 -7.80 10.56
C MET A 117 17.93 -8.34 10.91
N GLU A 118 17.86 -9.48 11.61
CA GLU A 118 16.58 -10.05 12.06
C GLU A 118 15.89 -9.12 13.06
N GLY A 119 16.66 -8.49 13.95
CA GLY A 119 16.15 -7.50 14.90
C GLY A 119 15.50 -6.29 14.20
N ALA A 120 16.11 -5.80 13.12
CA ALA A 120 15.53 -4.73 12.31
C ALA A 120 14.19 -5.17 11.65
N ALA A 121 14.11 -6.39 11.13
CA ALA A 121 12.87 -6.92 10.58
C ALA A 121 11.77 -7.09 11.64
N ILE A 122 12.12 -7.61 12.83
CA ILE A 122 11.18 -7.77 13.95
C ILE A 122 10.65 -6.40 14.42
N SER A 123 11.51 -5.38 14.53
CA SER A 123 11.05 -4.02 14.87
C SER A 123 10.02 -3.48 13.87
N SER A 124 10.23 -3.77 12.58
CA SER A 124 9.33 -3.37 11.50
C SER A 124 8.00 -4.15 11.54
N LEU A 125 8.05 -5.44 11.91
CA LEU A 125 6.86 -6.26 12.13
C LEU A 125 6.01 -5.71 13.30
N ILE A 126 6.64 -5.40 14.44
CA ILE A 126 5.95 -4.85 15.61
C ILE A 126 5.33 -3.49 15.28
N ALA A 127 6.09 -2.61 14.62
CA ALA A 127 5.57 -1.30 14.19
C ALA A 127 4.38 -1.43 13.23
N SER A 128 4.45 -2.35 12.27
CA SER A 128 3.37 -2.62 11.31
C SER A 128 2.13 -3.22 11.98
N PHE A 129 2.33 -4.06 13.01
CA PHE A 129 1.24 -4.59 13.83
C PHE A 129 0.53 -3.48 14.60
N VAL A 130 1.27 -2.59 15.27
CA VAL A 130 0.67 -1.45 16.00
C VAL A 130 -0.04 -0.50 15.04
N LEU A 131 0.54 -0.25 13.86
CA LEU A 131 -0.08 0.54 12.80
C LEU A 131 -1.44 -0.05 12.41
N LEU A 132 -1.49 -1.34 12.06
CA LEU A 132 -2.71 -2.02 11.66
C LEU A 132 -3.73 -2.07 12.80
N ALA A 133 -3.30 -2.40 14.02
CA ALA A 133 -4.17 -2.48 15.18
C ALA A 133 -4.82 -1.12 15.51
N SER A 134 -4.04 -0.04 15.50
CA SER A 134 -4.56 1.31 15.75
C SER A 134 -5.57 1.73 14.68
N LEU A 135 -5.27 1.54 13.40
CA LEU A 135 -6.19 1.85 12.30
C LEU A 135 -7.45 0.98 12.35
N MET A 136 -7.32 -0.31 12.62
CA MET A 136 -8.44 -1.22 12.77
C MET A 136 -9.36 -0.79 13.91
N PHE A 137 -8.79 -0.36 15.04
CA PHE A 137 -9.56 0.14 16.18
C PHE A 137 -10.37 1.39 15.82
N TYR A 138 -9.73 2.41 15.20
CA TYR A 138 -10.44 3.60 14.73
C TYR A 138 -11.48 3.25 13.66
N TYR A 139 -11.15 2.29 12.78
CA TYR A 139 -12.03 1.89 11.70
C TYR A 139 -13.31 1.24 12.24
N GLN A 140 -13.20 0.32 13.21
CA GLN A 140 -14.35 -0.28 13.88
C GLN A 140 -15.19 0.75 14.63
N LYS A 141 -14.55 1.73 15.28
CA LYS A 141 -15.23 2.79 16.03
C LYS A 141 -16.02 3.73 15.12
N GLU A 142 -15.46 4.13 13.98
CA GLU A 142 -16.06 5.15 13.10
C GLU A 142 -17.01 4.56 12.05
N PHE A 143 -16.68 3.38 11.52
CA PHE A 143 -17.42 2.75 10.43
C PHE A 143 -18.36 1.62 10.91
N HIS A 144 -18.38 1.31 12.22
CA HIS A 144 -19.18 0.22 12.80
C HIS A 144 -19.06 -1.11 12.04
N LEU A 145 -17.91 -1.32 11.41
CA LEU A 145 -17.77 -2.37 10.42
C LEU A 145 -17.64 -3.73 11.11
N ARG A 146 -18.61 -4.61 10.86
CA ARG A 146 -18.58 -5.99 11.34
C ARG A 146 -17.70 -6.81 10.41
N LEU A 147 -16.42 -6.94 10.76
CA LEU A 147 -15.54 -7.88 10.07
C LEU A 147 -16.03 -9.30 10.28
N ASN A 148 -16.29 -9.98 9.18
CA ASN A 148 -16.63 -11.39 9.20
C ASN A 148 -15.34 -12.21 9.39
N TRP A 149 -14.99 -12.51 10.64
CA TRP A 149 -13.79 -13.28 10.99
C TRP A 149 -13.76 -14.67 10.31
N LEU A 150 -14.92 -15.28 10.06
CA LEU A 150 -15.01 -16.53 9.32
C LEU A 150 -14.51 -16.36 7.88
N TRP A 151 -14.83 -15.23 7.24
CA TRP A 151 -14.35 -14.93 5.90
C TRP A 151 -12.83 -14.72 5.88
N VAL A 152 -12.28 -13.96 6.85
CA VAL A 152 -10.84 -13.75 6.99
C VAL A 152 -10.10 -15.08 7.17
N PHE A 153 -10.60 -15.93 8.06
CA PHE A 153 -10.03 -17.25 8.32
C PHE A 153 -10.03 -18.14 7.06
N LYS A 154 -11.14 -18.17 6.31
CA LYS A 154 -11.21 -18.94 5.05
C LYS A 154 -10.16 -18.48 4.03
N VAL A 155 -9.94 -17.17 3.89
CA VAL A 155 -8.91 -16.65 2.96
C VAL A 155 -7.51 -17.06 3.39
N ILE A 156 -7.22 -17.02 4.71
CA ILE A 156 -5.93 -17.47 5.25
C ILE A 156 -5.73 -18.97 4.98
N VAL A 157 -6.75 -19.81 5.23
CA VAL A 157 -6.70 -21.25 4.95
C VAL A 157 -6.44 -21.51 3.47
N VAL A 158 -7.17 -20.83 2.57
CA VAL A 158 -6.94 -20.95 1.12
C VAL A 158 -5.52 -20.52 0.75
N GLY A 159 -5.02 -19.43 1.34
CA GLY A 159 -3.65 -18.98 1.15
C GLY A 159 -2.60 -19.99 1.61
N ILE A 160 -2.80 -20.63 2.77
CA ILE A 160 -1.91 -21.67 3.30
C ILE A 160 -1.92 -22.90 2.39
N ILE A 161 -3.09 -23.34 1.92
CA ILE A 161 -3.20 -24.46 0.97
C ILE A 161 -2.45 -24.14 -0.33
N CYS A 162 -2.53 -22.91 -0.83
CA CYS A 162 -1.81 -22.53 -2.05
C CYS A 162 -0.30 -22.41 -1.82
N GLY A 163 0.10 -21.90 -0.66
CA GLY A 163 1.50 -21.82 -0.26
C GLY A 163 2.14 -23.19 -0.05
N SER A 164 1.40 -24.17 0.46
CA SER A 164 1.91 -25.54 0.65
C SER A 164 2.19 -26.25 -0.68
N ILE A 165 1.47 -25.91 -1.76
CA ILE A 165 1.82 -26.38 -3.11
C ILE A 165 3.26 -26.01 -3.45
N LEU A 166 3.72 -24.80 -3.12
CA LEU A 166 5.09 -24.35 -3.39
C LEU A 166 6.16 -25.10 -2.57
N LEU A 167 5.78 -25.76 -1.48
CA LEU A 167 6.69 -26.59 -0.69
C LEU A 167 6.88 -27.98 -1.31
N VAL A 168 5.88 -28.48 -2.06
CA VAL A 168 5.93 -29.79 -2.72
C VAL A 168 6.73 -29.75 -4.02
N PHE A 169 6.74 -28.60 -4.71
CA PHE A 169 7.48 -28.46 -5.96
C PHE A 169 9.00 -28.34 -5.71
N PRO A 170 9.83 -29.02 -6.52
CA PRO A 170 11.29 -28.93 -6.41
C PRO A 170 11.77 -27.52 -6.81
N ASN A 171 12.38 -26.82 -5.85
CA ASN A 171 12.85 -25.43 -6.02
C ASN A 171 14.30 -25.33 -6.53
N SER A 172 14.80 -26.39 -7.18
CA SER A 172 16.20 -26.46 -7.65
C SER A 172 16.51 -25.52 -8.82
N SER A 173 15.49 -25.08 -9.57
CA SER A 173 15.67 -24.13 -10.67
C SER A 173 14.68 -22.97 -10.58
N ARG A 174 15.13 -21.78 -10.99
CA ARG A 174 14.31 -20.55 -11.05
C ARG A 174 13.07 -20.73 -11.93
N ALA A 175 13.21 -21.46 -13.03
CA ALA A 175 12.11 -21.74 -13.96
C ALA A 175 11.03 -22.63 -13.32
N LEU A 176 11.42 -23.69 -12.60
CA LEU A 176 10.46 -24.56 -11.90
C LEU A 176 9.72 -23.81 -10.79
N PHE A 177 10.41 -22.95 -10.03
CA PHE A 177 9.77 -22.12 -9.02
C PHE A 177 8.76 -21.12 -9.64
N PHE A 178 9.11 -20.51 -10.78
CA PHE A 178 8.17 -19.64 -11.50
C PHE A 178 6.93 -20.40 -11.98
N ILE A 179 7.09 -21.60 -12.55
CA ILE A 179 5.98 -22.46 -12.94
C ILE A 179 5.12 -22.82 -11.72
N ALA A 180 5.74 -23.17 -10.59
CA ALA A 180 5.03 -23.47 -9.35
C ALA A 180 4.23 -22.25 -8.85
N LEU A 181 4.78 -21.04 -8.97
CA LEU A 181 4.09 -19.78 -8.63
C LEU A 181 2.85 -19.57 -9.51
N VAL A 182 2.95 -19.81 -10.81
CA VAL A 182 1.81 -19.73 -11.74
C VAL A 182 0.74 -20.76 -11.36
N ILE A 183 1.13 -22.02 -11.13
CA ILE A 183 0.19 -23.09 -10.73
C ILE A 183 -0.49 -22.75 -9.40
N SER A 184 0.28 -22.31 -8.40
CA SER A 184 -0.24 -21.90 -7.08
C SER A 184 -1.21 -20.71 -7.20
N SER A 185 -0.91 -19.75 -8.08
CA SER A 185 -1.79 -18.60 -8.32
C SER A 185 -3.12 -19.01 -8.97
N VAL A 186 -3.09 -19.94 -9.94
CA VAL A 186 -4.31 -20.49 -10.54
C VAL A 186 -5.10 -21.30 -9.52
N ALA A 187 -4.43 -22.16 -8.74
CA ALA A 187 -5.07 -22.93 -7.68
C ALA A 187 -5.73 -22.01 -6.62
N TYR A 188 -5.08 -20.90 -6.27
CA TYR A 188 -5.63 -19.89 -5.36
C TYR A 188 -6.93 -19.29 -5.89
N LEU A 189 -6.96 -18.89 -7.16
CA LEU A 189 -8.18 -18.36 -7.77
C LEU A 189 -9.32 -19.40 -7.81
N VAL A 190 -9.02 -20.65 -8.17
CA VAL A 190 -10.00 -21.74 -8.18
C VAL A 190 -10.55 -21.98 -6.77
N LEU A 191 -9.70 -22.05 -5.76
CA LEU A 191 -10.13 -22.24 -4.37
C LEU A 191 -10.95 -21.05 -3.86
N LEU A 192 -10.58 -19.82 -4.18
CA LEU A 192 -11.38 -18.64 -3.84
C LEU A 192 -12.81 -18.73 -4.40
N LEU A 193 -12.97 -19.23 -5.63
CA LEU A 193 -14.27 -19.46 -6.26
C LEU A 193 -15.02 -20.62 -5.60
N MET A 194 -14.35 -21.76 -5.37
CA MET A 194 -14.95 -22.94 -4.72
C MET A 194 -15.48 -22.64 -3.31
N PHE A 195 -14.76 -21.82 -2.53
CA PHE A 195 -15.18 -21.41 -1.19
C PHE A 195 -16.23 -20.27 -1.19
N ASN A 196 -16.71 -19.85 -2.36
CA ASN A 196 -17.62 -18.71 -2.54
C ASN A 196 -17.12 -17.43 -1.83
N LEU A 197 -15.80 -17.22 -1.82
CA LEU A 197 -15.20 -16.01 -1.23
C LEU A 197 -15.42 -14.80 -2.14
N ILE A 198 -15.41 -15.04 -3.46
CA ILE A 198 -15.76 -14.09 -4.51
C ILE A 198 -17.25 -14.25 -4.83
N SER A 199 -18.04 -13.19 -4.59
CA SER A 199 -19.47 -13.15 -4.91
C SER A 199 -19.69 -12.85 -6.39
N SER A 200 -20.85 -13.21 -6.95
CA SER A 200 -21.25 -12.79 -8.31
C SER A 200 -21.17 -11.28 -8.49
N ARG A 201 -21.56 -10.51 -7.47
CA ARG A 201 -21.44 -9.05 -7.45
C ARG A 201 -19.99 -8.57 -7.58
N ASP A 202 -19.05 -9.33 -7.04
CA ASP A 202 -17.62 -8.99 -7.14
C ASP A 202 -17.12 -9.17 -8.58
N ILE A 203 -17.60 -10.22 -9.26
CA ILE A 203 -17.32 -10.49 -10.67
C ILE A 203 -17.92 -9.38 -11.56
N ASP A 204 -19.13 -8.92 -11.25
CA ASP A 204 -19.76 -7.80 -11.97
C ASP A 204 -18.94 -6.50 -11.85
N ILE A 205 -18.41 -6.22 -10.65
CA ILE A 205 -17.56 -5.04 -10.40
C ILE A 205 -16.22 -5.16 -11.14
N LEU A 206 -15.58 -6.33 -11.09
CA LEU A 206 -14.30 -6.57 -11.76
C LEU A 206 -14.45 -6.54 -13.30
N SER A 207 -15.53 -7.11 -13.82
CA SER A 207 -15.82 -7.13 -15.26
C SER A 207 -16.22 -5.75 -15.79
N ALA A 208 -16.84 -4.89 -14.97
CA ALA A 208 -17.17 -3.52 -15.36
C ALA A 208 -15.93 -2.65 -15.69
N GLY A 209 -14.77 -2.96 -15.11
CA GLY A 209 -13.50 -2.29 -15.41
C GLY A 209 -12.75 -2.82 -16.62
N LEU A 210 -13.14 -3.99 -17.14
CA LEU A 210 -12.49 -4.64 -18.27
C LEU A 210 -13.22 -4.30 -19.59
N PRO A 211 -12.52 -4.16 -20.71
CA PRO A 211 -13.17 -3.98 -22.01
C PRO A 211 -14.07 -5.18 -22.31
N LYS A 212 -15.38 -4.94 -22.45
CA LYS A 212 -16.48 -5.93 -22.54
C LYS A 212 -16.31 -7.05 -23.58
N HIS A 213 -15.41 -6.91 -24.55
CA HIS A 213 -15.45 -7.73 -25.76
C HIS A 213 -14.79 -9.14 -25.62
N ARG A 214 -13.98 -9.45 -24.59
CA ARG A 214 -13.33 -10.79 -24.51
C ARG A 214 -13.29 -11.48 -23.15
N LEU A 215 -13.26 -10.73 -22.04
CA LEU A 215 -13.05 -11.34 -20.71
C LEU A 215 -14.35 -11.75 -20.01
N SER A 216 -15.46 -11.06 -20.27
CA SER A 216 -16.74 -11.39 -19.63
C SER A 216 -17.25 -12.77 -20.06
N GLU A 217 -17.10 -13.13 -21.34
CA GLU A 217 -17.54 -14.43 -21.84
C GLU A 217 -16.72 -15.57 -21.21
N ALA A 218 -15.39 -15.42 -21.12
CA ALA A 218 -14.52 -16.42 -20.52
C ALA A 218 -14.79 -16.62 -19.02
N LEU A 219 -14.99 -15.54 -18.26
CA LEU A 219 -15.28 -15.61 -16.82
C LEU A 219 -16.67 -16.20 -16.55
N ILE A 220 -17.69 -15.80 -17.32
CA ILE A 220 -19.05 -16.36 -17.20
C ILE A 220 -19.02 -17.86 -17.54
N TYR A 221 -18.29 -18.25 -18.59
CA TYR A 221 -18.14 -19.64 -18.97
C TYR A 221 -17.44 -20.46 -17.86
N ALA A 222 -16.32 -19.96 -17.32
CA ALA A 222 -15.60 -20.62 -16.23
C ALA A 222 -16.46 -20.77 -14.96
N ALA A 223 -17.20 -19.73 -14.57
CA ALA A 223 -18.11 -19.77 -13.42
C ALA A 223 -19.23 -20.81 -13.62
N LYS A 224 -19.82 -20.87 -14.82
CA LYS A 224 -20.89 -21.83 -15.16
C LYS A 224 -20.38 -23.28 -15.20
N VAL A 225 -19.20 -23.51 -15.75
CA VAL A 225 -18.55 -24.83 -15.72
C VAL A 225 -18.29 -25.25 -14.27
N THR A 226 -17.77 -24.35 -13.45
CA THR A 226 -17.48 -24.62 -12.04
C THR A 226 -18.74 -24.97 -11.25
N SER A 227 -19.84 -24.21 -11.41
CA SER A 227 -21.10 -24.52 -10.72
C SER A 227 -21.70 -25.86 -11.16
N SER A 228 -21.58 -26.20 -12.44
CA SER A 228 -22.07 -27.47 -12.98
C SER A 228 -21.29 -28.68 -12.47
N VAL A 229 -19.96 -28.57 -12.36
CA VAL A 229 -19.09 -29.67 -11.89
C VAL A 229 -19.30 -29.94 -10.40
N PHE A 230 -19.56 -28.91 -9.61
CA PHE A 230 -19.72 -29.04 -8.15
C PHE A 230 -21.18 -29.23 -7.69
N GLY A 231 -22.14 -29.37 -8.60
CA GLY A 231 -23.55 -29.55 -8.25
C GLY A 231 -24.14 -28.39 -7.44
N LEU A 232 -23.54 -27.20 -7.55
CA LEU A 232 -24.04 -26.01 -6.87
C LEU A 232 -25.31 -25.58 -7.59
N LYS A 233 -26.45 -25.63 -6.88
CA LYS A 233 -27.76 -25.21 -7.38
C LYS A 233 -27.60 -23.81 -7.99
N GLU A 234 -27.88 -23.67 -9.29
CA GLU A 234 -27.76 -22.39 -9.98
C GLU A 234 -28.47 -21.31 -9.15
N PRO A 235 -27.88 -20.12 -8.96
CA PRO A 235 -28.62 -19.00 -8.40
C PRO A 235 -29.75 -18.71 -9.39
N SER A 236 -30.93 -19.25 -9.08
CA SER A 236 -32.13 -19.12 -9.88
C SER A 236 -32.30 -17.66 -10.29
N SER A 237 -32.41 -17.45 -11.60
CA SER A 237 -32.64 -16.19 -12.27
C SER A 237 -33.70 -15.32 -11.57
N VAL A 238 -33.27 -14.44 -10.66
CA VAL A 238 -34.11 -13.38 -10.08
C VAL A 238 -34.35 -12.23 -11.07
N ILE A 239 -33.86 -12.31 -12.32
CA ILE A 239 -33.97 -11.23 -13.33
C ILE A 239 -34.67 -11.71 -14.63
N SER A 240 -35.66 -12.59 -14.51
CA SER A 240 -36.65 -12.79 -15.58
C SER A 240 -38.09 -12.72 -15.06
N GLY A 241 -38.31 -11.91 -14.01
CA GLY A 241 -39.64 -11.49 -13.61
C GLY A 241 -40.20 -10.53 -14.66
N SER A 242 -41.11 -11.05 -15.47
CA SER A 242 -42.00 -10.32 -16.37
C SER A 242 -42.51 -9.03 -15.74
N ILE A 243 -42.02 -7.89 -16.23
CA ILE A 243 -42.67 -6.59 -16.00
C ILE A 243 -43.95 -6.62 -16.83
N SER A 244 -45.03 -7.06 -16.17
CA SER A 244 -46.39 -6.84 -16.62
C SER A 244 -46.60 -5.33 -16.70
N SER A 245 -46.78 -4.86 -17.93
CA SER A 245 -47.24 -3.53 -18.30
C SER A 245 -48.62 -3.27 -17.68
N ALA A 246 -48.65 -2.68 -16.49
CA ALA A 246 -49.85 -2.09 -15.90
C ALA A 246 -49.48 -0.71 -15.33
N GLU A 247 -49.92 0.32 -16.05
CA GLU A 247 -50.21 1.69 -15.65
C GLU A 247 -49.43 2.28 -14.46
N ILE A 248 -48.42 3.10 -14.78
CA ILE A 248 -47.93 4.15 -13.88
C ILE A 248 -48.17 5.49 -14.59
N PRO A 249 -48.95 6.41 -13.99
CA PRO A 249 -49.27 7.68 -14.62
C PRO A 249 -48.03 8.57 -14.73
N ALA A 250 -47.91 9.18 -15.90
CA ALA A 250 -46.85 10.10 -16.27
C ALA A 250 -46.82 11.34 -15.37
N ARG A 251 -45.78 11.46 -14.53
CA ARG A 251 -45.13 12.73 -14.18
C ARG A 251 -43.87 12.49 -13.34
N GLN A 252 -42.71 12.56 -13.98
CA GLN A 252 -41.54 13.33 -13.53
C GLN A 252 -40.35 13.08 -14.47
N ASN A 253 -39.85 14.17 -15.06
CA ASN A 253 -38.61 14.26 -15.81
C ASN A 253 -37.42 13.70 -15.00
N LYS A 254 -37.07 12.44 -15.22
CA LYS A 254 -35.74 11.90 -14.91
C LYS A 254 -35.02 11.70 -16.23
N LEU A 255 -34.12 12.64 -16.56
CA LEU A 255 -33.11 12.37 -17.59
C LEU A 255 -32.33 11.11 -17.18
N PRO A 256 -32.09 10.18 -18.10
CA PRO A 256 -31.33 8.97 -17.80
C PRO A 256 -29.89 9.34 -17.43
N LEU A 257 -29.54 9.20 -16.16
CA LEU A 257 -28.22 9.43 -15.56
C LEU A 257 -27.07 8.70 -16.28
N TYR A 258 -27.38 7.69 -17.09
CA TYR A 258 -26.41 6.98 -17.92
C TYR A 258 -25.88 7.83 -19.08
N ASP A 259 -26.74 8.63 -19.71
CA ASP A 259 -26.36 9.44 -20.87
C ASP A 259 -25.52 10.66 -20.44
N LEU A 260 -25.75 11.17 -19.22
CA LEU A 260 -25.00 12.30 -18.67
C LEU A 260 -23.53 11.94 -18.37
N ASN A 261 -23.25 10.74 -17.85
CA ASN A 261 -21.88 10.31 -17.54
C ASN A 261 -21.05 10.04 -18.80
N ALA A 262 -21.65 9.46 -19.85
CA ALA A 262 -20.96 9.24 -21.12
C ALA A 262 -20.53 10.58 -21.75
N LYS A 263 -21.44 11.56 -21.77
CA LYS A 263 -21.21 12.90 -22.31
C LYS A 263 -20.19 13.72 -21.50
N LEU A 264 -20.14 13.54 -20.18
CA LEU A 264 -19.15 14.19 -19.30
C LEU A 264 -17.75 13.59 -19.49
N THR A 265 -17.65 12.29 -19.70
CA THR A 265 -16.36 11.60 -19.90
C THR A 265 -15.74 11.97 -21.25
N GLU A 266 -16.56 12.05 -22.30
CA GLU A 266 -16.16 12.53 -23.62
C GLU A 266 -15.72 14.01 -23.60
N ARG A 267 -16.43 14.87 -22.86
CA ARG A 267 -16.03 16.28 -22.69
C ARG A 267 -14.75 16.47 -21.89
N LEU A 268 -14.52 15.66 -20.85
CA LEU A 268 -13.28 15.74 -20.07
C LEU A 268 -12.07 15.28 -20.88
N SER A 269 -12.22 14.20 -21.65
CA SER A 269 -11.21 13.68 -22.59
C SER A 269 -10.78 14.71 -23.64
N ASN A 270 -11.74 15.48 -24.19
CA ASN A 270 -11.48 16.46 -25.25
C ASN A 270 -11.16 17.87 -24.73
N SER A 271 -11.26 18.13 -23.43
CA SER A 271 -10.94 19.44 -22.87
C SER A 271 -9.43 19.64 -22.67
N ARG A 272 -8.93 20.83 -23.03
CA ARG A 272 -7.53 21.25 -22.73
C ARG A 272 -7.20 21.13 -21.23
N LEU A 273 -8.19 21.27 -20.35
CA LEU A 273 -8.05 21.09 -18.90
C LEU A 273 -7.80 19.62 -18.52
N GLY A 274 -8.54 18.68 -19.13
CA GLY A 274 -8.35 17.25 -18.92
C GLY A 274 -6.98 16.77 -19.40
N GLN A 275 -6.54 17.25 -20.57
CA GLN A 275 -5.20 16.97 -21.09
C GLN A 275 -4.09 17.56 -20.20
N TYR A 276 -4.30 18.77 -19.64
CA TYR A 276 -3.34 19.37 -18.70
C TYR A 276 -3.25 18.61 -17.37
N ILE A 277 -4.38 18.14 -16.83
CA ILE A 277 -4.41 17.31 -15.61
C ILE A 277 -3.70 15.97 -15.85
N LEU A 278 -3.94 15.33 -17.00
CA LEU A 278 -3.30 14.07 -17.38
C LEU A 278 -1.78 14.25 -17.56
N LEU A 279 -1.36 15.32 -18.23
CA LEU A 279 0.05 15.64 -18.42
C LEU A 279 0.75 15.90 -17.09
N LYS A 280 0.11 16.64 -16.17
CA LYS A 280 0.63 16.93 -14.83
C LYS A 280 0.71 15.67 -13.96
N PHE A 281 -0.22 14.74 -14.14
CA PHE A 281 -0.22 13.43 -13.47
C PHE A 281 0.93 12.54 -13.99
N VAL A 282 1.07 12.42 -15.31
CA VAL A 282 2.15 11.65 -15.95
C VAL A 282 3.53 12.20 -15.59
N ASN A 283 3.71 13.53 -15.61
CA ASN A 283 4.99 14.15 -15.21
C ASN A 283 5.32 13.90 -13.73
N ARG A 284 4.31 13.88 -12.85
CA ARG A 284 4.49 13.61 -11.42
C ARG A 284 4.86 12.16 -11.15
N SER A 285 4.23 11.21 -11.84
CA SER A 285 4.56 9.78 -11.74
C SER A 285 5.93 9.46 -12.34
N LEU A 286 6.27 10.05 -13.48
CA LEU A 286 7.58 9.91 -14.12
C LEU A 286 8.71 10.44 -13.23
N PHE A 287 8.49 11.60 -12.59
CA PHE A 287 9.48 12.22 -11.70
C PHE A 287 9.75 11.40 -10.44
N VAL A 288 8.71 10.81 -9.82
CA VAL A 288 8.87 9.92 -8.66
C VAL A 288 9.62 8.64 -9.07
N LEU A 289 9.36 8.11 -10.26
CA LEU A 289 10.03 6.92 -10.76
C LEU A 289 11.51 7.20 -11.07
N LEU A 290 11.82 8.35 -11.69
CA LEU A 290 13.19 8.79 -11.93
C LEU A 290 13.95 9.09 -10.63
N SER A 291 13.34 9.74 -9.64
CA SER A 291 14.00 9.98 -8.36
C SER A 291 14.31 8.66 -7.65
N SER A 292 13.37 7.70 -7.69
CA SER A 292 13.56 6.37 -7.10
C SER A 292 14.69 5.60 -7.79
N LEU A 293 14.79 5.68 -9.11
CA LEU A 293 15.86 5.04 -9.90
C LEU A 293 17.22 5.69 -9.66
N VAL A 294 17.28 7.02 -9.45
CA VAL A 294 18.52 7.71 -9.09
C VAL A 294 18.96 7.31 -7.68
N THR A 295 18.05 7.23 -6.70
CA THR A 295 18.38 6.73 -5.36
C THR A 295 18.85 5.28 -5.40
N LEU A 296 18.20 4.43 -6.21
CA LEU A 296 18.59 3.02 -6.37
C LEU A 296 19.95 2.88 -7.09
N GLY A 297 20.20 3.69 -8.13
CA GLY A 297 21.46 3.69 -8.87
C GLY A 297 22.64 4.19 -8.05
N VAL A 298 22.42 5.16 -7.15
CA VAL A 298 23.45 5.64 -6.20
C VAL A 298 23.74 4.60 -5.12
N ILE A 299 22.75 3.81 -4.69
CA ILE A 299 22.94 2.74 -3.69
C ILE A 299 23.65 1.52 -4.30
N VAL A 300 23.40 1.21 -5.57
CA VAL A 300 23.88 -0.04 -6.21
C VAL A 300 25.17 0.16 -7.01
N GLY A 301 25.50 1.39 -7.43
CA GLY A 301 26.52 1.63 -8.45
C GLY A 301 27.95 1.94 -7.99
N LEU A 302 28.20 2.27 -6.72
CA LEU A 302 29.49 2.85 -6.30
C LEU A 302 29.91 2.42 -4.88
N PRO A 303 30.31 1.16 -4.67
CA PRO A 303 30.83 0.71 -3.38
C PRO A 303 32.12 1.45 -2.96
N ASP A 304 32.95 1.86 -3.92
CA ASP A 304 34.26 2.47 -3.66
C ASP A 304 34.22 3.99 -3.36
N LEU A 305 33.06 4.64 -3.56
CA LEU A 305 32.86 6.07 -3.26
C LEU A 305 32.09 6.29 -1.93
N TRP A 306 31.80 5.21 -1.21
CA TRP A 306 31.22 5.26 0.14
C TRP A 306 32.30 5.51 1.21
N ASP A 307 33.21 6.43 0.94
CA ASP A 307 34.09 6.94 2.00
C ASP A 307 33.28 7.78 3.00
N TRP A 308 33.78 7.85 4.23
CA TRP A 308 33.17 8.51 5.39
C TRP A 308 32.75 9.97 5.17
N THR A 309 33.21 10.62 4.09
CA THR A 309 32.89 11.99 3.72
C THR A 309 31.68 12.11 2.79
N PHE A 310 31.48 11.19 1.83
CA PHE A 310 30.44 11.33 0.79
C PHE A 310 29.13 10.62 1.15
N GLY A 311 29.19 9.50 1.85
CA GLY A 311 28.00 8.77 2.32
C GLY A 311 27.03 9.65 3.12
N PRO A 312 27.51 10.42 4.12
CA PRO A 312 26.66 11.33 4.90
C PRO A 312 26.06 12.48 4.08
N ILE A 313 26.77 13.00 3.08
CA ILE A 313 26.29 14.11 2.22
C ILE A 313 25.16 13.63 1.30
N LEU A 314 25.31 12.45 0.70
CA LEU A 314 24.26 11.85 -0.16
C LEU A 314 23.04 11.42 0.65
N LEU A 315 23.24 10.88 1.86
CA LEU A 315 22.15 10.59 2.79
C LEU A 315 21.41 11.86 3.19
N THR A 316 22.11 12.89 3.67
CA THR A 316 21.48 14.16 4.11
C THR A 316 20.79 14.89 2.96
N GLY A 317 21.39 14.94 1.76
CA GLY A 317 20.77 15.51 0.57
C GLY A 317 19.49 14.79 0.16
N SER A 318 19.50 13.45 0.19
CA SER A 318 18.31 12.62 -0.11
C SER A 318 17.21 12.83 0.95
N TRP A 319 17.58 12.94 2.22
CA TRP A 319 16.65 13.19 3.32
C TRP A 319 16.02 14.58 3.26
N VAL A 320 16.75 15.63 2.89
CA VAL A 320 16.21 17.00 2.71
C VAL A 320 15.23 17.06 1.53
N LEU A 321 15.51 16.32 0.46
CA LEU A 321 14.63 16.25 -0.71
C LEU A 321 13.35 15.48 -0.38
N ILE A 322 13.45 14.35 0.33
CA ILE A 322 12.30 13.58 0.84
C ILE A 322 11.48 14.42 1.83
N ALA A 323 12.13 15.12 2.77
CA ALA A 323 11.49 16.02 3.72
C ALA A 323 10.75 17.17 3.02
N SER A 324 11.34 17.77 1.99
CA SER A 324 10.71 18.85 1.20
C SER A 324 9.51 18.36 0.38
N LEU A 325 9.60 17.15 -0.18
CA LEU A 325 8.49 16.52 -0.90
C LEU A 325 7.33 16.13 0.04
N LEU A 326 7.65 15.67 1.25
CA LEU A 326 6.66 15.28 2.25
C LEU A 326 6.04 16.50 2.97
N TYR A 327 6.80 17.56 3.21
CA TYR A 327 6.29 18.85 3.73
C TYR A 327 5.27 19.48 2.77
N ARG A 328 5.53 19.40 1.46
CA ARG A 328 4.57 19.89 0.45
C ARG A 328 3.29 19.05 0.37
N TRP A 329 3.29 17.85 0.97
CA TRP A 329 2.17 16.91 1.00
C TRP A 329 1.42 16.92 2.34
N SER A 330 2.10 17.30 3.42
CA SER A 330 1.59 17.39 4.78
C SER A 330 1.45 18.85 5.18
N ASN A 331 0.21 19.38 5.15
CA ASN A 331 -0.11 20.72 5.66
C ASN A 331 0.01 20.75 7.20
N GLY A 332 1.20 20.60 7.77
CA GLY A 332 1.33 20.47 9.22
C GLY A 332 2.72 20.71 9.80
N LEU A 333 2.77 21.70 10.71
CA LEU A 333 3.86 21.98 11.65
C LEU A 333 4.35 20.72 12.39
N ALA A 334 3.44 19.79 12.70
CA ALA A 334 3.74 18.54 13.40
C ALA A 334 4.73 17.63 12.63
N PHE A 335 4.66 17.64 11.29
CA PHE A 335 5.57 16.85 10.46
C PHE A 335 6.98 17.45 10.41
N ALA A 336 7.07 18.79 10.37
CA ALA A 336 8.35 19.49 10.48
C ALA A 336 9.01 19.24 11.84
N ILE A 337 8.24 19.25 12.94
CA ILE A 337 8.75 18.95 14.29
C ILE A 337 9.24 17.50 14.38
N ALA A 338 8.52 16.54 13.79
CA ALA A 338 8.94 15.13 13.78
C ALA A 338 10.26 14.91 13.02
N ILE A 339 10.48 15.60 11.90
CA ILE A 339 11.75 15.54 11.16
C ILE A 339 12.91 16.14 11.96
N VAL A 340 12.68 17.27 12.62
CA VAL A 340 13.70 17.92 13.46
C VAL A 340 14.07 17.02 14.64
N LEU A 341 13.07 16.43 15.31
CA LEU A 341 13.31 15.49 16.40
C LEU A 341 14.03 14.21 15.93
N LEU A 342 13.69 13.71 14.74
CA LEU A 342 14.38 12.56 14.14
C LEU A 342 15.86 12.88 13.84
N GLY A 343 16.13 14.06 13.27
CA GLY A 343 17.51 14.52 13.01
C GLY A 343 18.33 14.66 14.29
N ILE A 344 17.72 15.12 15.38
CA ILE A 344 18.35 15.20 16.70
C ILE A 344 18.64 13.79 17.24
N VAL A 345 17.69 12.87 17.16
CA VAL A 345 17.86 11.48 17.66
C VAL A 345 18.92 10.73 16.86
N VAL A 346 18.93 10.86 15.53
CA VAL A 346 19.97 10.27 14.67
C VAL A 346 21.34 10.89 14.97
N GLY A 347 21.42 12.21 15.17
CA GLY A 347 22.65 12.86 15.59
C GLY A 347 23.17 12.35 16.93
N LEU A 348 22.28 12.15 17.90
CA LEU A 348 22.63 11.60 19.21
C LEU A 348 23.02 10.12 19.16
N LEU A 349 22.46 9.33 18.23
CA LEU A 349 22.81 7.91 18.05
C LEU A 349 24.13 7.70 17.32
N ILE A 350 24.54 8.64 16.44
CA ILE A 350 25.83 8.60 15.74
C ILE A 350 26.97 9.10 16.66
N MET A 351 26.66 9.89 17.69
CA MET A 351 27.64 10.34 18.68
C MET A 351 28.03 9.21 19.65
N ASP A 352 29.00 8.37 19.27
CA ASP A 352 29.81 7.68 20.26
C ASP A 352 30.75 8.70 20.94
N LYS A 353 30.86 8.63 22.26
CA LYS A 353 31.50 9.67 23.09
C LYS A 353 33.01 9.83 22.84
N ARG A 354 33.64 8.93 22.08
CA ARG A 354 35.09 8.92 21.83
C ARG A 354 35.53 9.78 20.63
N ASP A 355 34.66 10.05 19.67
CA ASP A 355 35.05 10.74 18.42
C ASP A 355 34.89 12.27 18.46
N LEU A 356 34.26 12.82 19.50
CA LEU A 356 33.97 14.25 19.57
C LEU A 356 35.20 15.13 19.82
N ALA A 357 36.26 14.56 20.40
CA ALA A 357 37.49 15.28 20.67
C ALA A 357 38.40 15.38 19.45
N GLU A 358 38.32 14.44 18.50
CA GLU A 358 39.22 14.38 17.35
C GLU A 358 38.61 14.97 16.06
N ASN A 359 37.28 15.05 15.93
CA ASN A 359 36.62 15.48 14.70
C ASN A 359 35.87 16.82 14.81
N VAL A 360 36.63 17.91 14.92
CA VAL A 360 36.13 19.31 14.90
C VAL A 360 35.28 19.61 13.65
N GLY A 361 35.59 18.96 12.51
CA GLY A 361 34.84 19.11 11.25
C GLY A 361 33.41 18.57 11.31
N ILE A 362 33.19 17.44 12.01
CA ILE A 362 31.86 16.81 12.13
C ILE A 362 30.97 17.66 13.06
N ALA A 363 31.54 18.17 14.16
CA ALA A 363 30.83 19.07 15.05
C ALA A 363 30.42 20.37 14.33
N ALA A 364 31.35 21.00 13.60
CA ALA A 364 31.07 22.23 12.83
C ALA A 364 29.98 22.01 11.76
N PHE A 365 30.00 20.88 11.05
CA PHE A 365 28.97 20.52 10.08
C PHE A 365 27.60 20.29 10.72
N TYR A 366 27.56 19.66 11.91
CA TYR A 366 26.32 19.50 12.68
C TYR A 366 25.74 20.83 13.15
N TYR A 367 26.56 21.74 13.68
CA TYR A 367 26.09 23.08 14.06
C TYR A 367 25.57 23.86 12.86
N LEU A 368 26.18 23.69 11.68
CA LEU A 368 25.70 24.30 10.44
C LEU A 368 24.34 23.71 10.01
N SER A 369 24.20 22.38 10.02
CA SER A 369 22.95 21.68 9.68
C SER A 369 21.80 22.01 10.65
N LEU A 370 22.10 22.06 11.94
CA LEU A 370 21.16 22.48 12.99
C LEU A 370 20.76 23.95 12.81
N GLY A 371 21.72 24.82 12.47
CA GLY A 371 21.51 26.24 12.17
C GLY A 371 20.62 26.47 10.96
N ILE A 372 20.81 25.71 9.87
CA ILE A 372 19.96 25.74 8.67
C ILE A 372 18.54 25.27 9.02
N SER A 373 18.41 24.17 9.76
CA SER A 373 17.12 23.61 10.18
C SER A 373 16.34 24.57 11.09
N LEU A 374 17.01 25.23 12.04
CA LEU A 374 16.42 26.25 12.91
C LEU A 374 16.06 27.54 12.16
N SER A 375 16.87 27.94 11.19
CA SER A 375 16.57 29.11 10.34
C SER A 375 15.35 28.85 9.46
N PHE A 376 15.24 27.63 8.91
CA PHE A 376 14.07 27.21 8.15
C PHE A 376 12.80 27.15 9.03
N LEU A 377 12.92 26.63 10.26
CA LEU A 377 11.83 26.63 11.25
C LEU A 377 11.37 28.06 11.59
N ARG A 378 12.31 29.00 11.80
CA ARG A 378 11.98 30.42 12.02
C ARG A 378 11.28 31.06 10.83
N LEU A 379 11.67 30.68 9.61
CA LEU A 379 11.06 31.19 8.37
C LEU A 379 9.63 30.67 8.20
N ILE A 380 9.38 29.39 8.57
CA ILE A 380 8.04 28.80 8.63
C ILE A 380 7.16 29.51 9.69
N LEU A 381 7.69 29.73 10.89
CA LEU A 381 6.97 30.42 11.97
C LEU A 381 6.66 31.89 11.64
N ARG A 382 7.50 32.57 10.84
CA ARG A 382 7.22 33.92 10.34
C ARG A 382 6.17 33.92 9.22
N GLY A 383 6.15 32.92 8.35
CA GLY A 383 5.18 32.81 7.25
C GLY A 383 3.74 32.63 7.73
N THR A 384 3.52 32.00 8.88
CA THR A 384 2.18 31.82 9.47
C THR A 384 1.57 33.10 10.07
N SER A 385 2.33 34.21 10.16
CA SER A 385 1.85 35.48 10.73
C SER A 385 1.21 36.44 9.70
N ILE A 386 1.27 36.14 8.40
CA ILE A 386 0.87 37.08 7.33
C ILE A 386 -0.58 36.83 6.84
N GLY A 387 -1.28 35.82 7.37
CA GLY A 387 -2.59 35.39 6.89
C GLY A 387 -3.82 35.88 7.68
N ASN A 388 -3.71 36.93 8.50
CA ASN A 388 -4.85 37.56 9.17
C ASN A 388 -4.93 39.04 8.79
N TYR A 389 -5.30 39.31 7.54
CA TYR A 389 -5.93 40.56 7.08
C TYR A 389 -6.88 40.26 5.93
#